data_AF-A0A6I9NJW8-F1
#
_entry.id   AF-A0A6I9NJW8-F1
#
_cell.length_a   1.000
_cell.length_b   1.000
_cell.length_c   1.000
_cell.angle_alpha   90.00
_cell.angle_beta   90.00
_cell.angle_gamma   90.00
#
_symmetry.space_group_name_H-M   'P 1'
#
loop_
_entity.id
_entity.type
_entity.pdbx_description
1 polymer ?
#
loop_
_entity_poly.entity_id
_entity_poly.type
_entity_poly.pdbx_seq_one_letter_code
_entity_poly.pdbx_strand_id
1 'polypeptide(L)'
;MTRSYGSTTPEEAGEKFKDSQFLVFMNRILALTVSGLWCLMFKQPRHGAPMYKYSFASLSNIMSSWCQYEALKYISFPTQVLAKASKVIPVMLMGKIVSHKSYEYWEYFTAVLISLGVSMFLLWSTPSKQPSTVTTFSGVVILIGYIVFDSFTSNWQDNLFKYKMSSVQMMFGVNLFSCLFTVGSLLEQGAFFDSVAFMTRHSEFAFHAVLLSVCSACGQLFIFYTISQFGAAVFTIIMTLRQAIAILLSCFLYGHAVTIIGGFGVGVVFLALFLRVYARSRMKSGRRLAAPLGQKV
;
A
#
# COMPACT_ATOMS: atom_id res chain seq x y z
N MET A 1 -13.63 7.27 -13.81
CA MET A 1 -15.07 7.60 -13.64
C MET A 1 -15.41 9.08 -13.80
N THR A 2 -14.47 10.02 -13.64
CA THR A 2 -14.76 11.47 -13.69
C THR A 2 -14.67 12.11 -15.08
N ARG A 3 -13.83 11.58 -15.98
CA ARG A 3 -13.69 12.05 -17.38
C ARG A 3 -14.63 11.29 -18.32
N SER A 4 -15.28 12.02 -19.21
CA SER A 4 -16.09 11.50 -20.31
C SER A 4 -15.18 11.36 -21.54
N TYR A 5 -15.28 10.26 -22.27
CA TYR A 5 -14.48 9.95 -23.45
C TYR A 5 -15.37 10.00 -24.70
N GLY A 6 -14.84 10.57 -25.79
CA GLY A 6 -15.55 10.64 -27.08
C GLY A 6 -16.47 11.85 -27.27
N SER A 7 -16.48 12.85 -26.38
CA SER A 7 -17.16 14.12 -26.64
C SER A 7 -16.26 15.06 -27.45
N THR A 8 -16.51 15.17 -28.76
CA THR A 8 -15.80 16.13 -29.63
C THR A 8 -16.46 17.51 -29.64
N THR A 9 -17.69 17.62 -29.16
CA THR A 9 -18.48 18.86 -29.03
C THR A 9 -19.19 18.94 -27.66
N PRO A 10 -19.53 20.14 -27.16
CA PRO A 10 -20.20 20.33 -25.86
C PRO A 10 -21.59 19.68 -25.75
N GLU A 11 -22.20 19.30 -26.88
CA GLU A 11 -23.56 18.73 -26.98
C GLU A 11 -23.59 17.19 -26.99
N GLU A 12 -22.45 16.52 -27.20
CA GLU A 12 -22.37 15.06 -27.18
C GLU A 12 -22.08 14.54 -25.75
N ALA A 13 -23.03 13.81 -25.17
CA ALA A 13 -22.85 13.13 -23.90
C ALA A 13 -21.84 11.98 -24.04
N GLY A 14 -20.55 12.26 -23.90
CA GLY A 14 -19.51 11.24 -24.05
C GLY A 14 -19.61 10.11 -23.01
N GLU A 15 -18.99 8.97 -23.30
CA GLU A 15 -19.11 7.76 -22.50
C GLU A 15 -18.16 7.77 -21.28
N LYS A 16 -18.63 7.29 -20.12
CA LYS A 16 -17.81 7.20 -18.89
C LYS A 16 -17.47 5.75 -18.58
N PHE A 17 -16.18 5.48 -18.40
CA PHE A 17 -15.71 4.17 -17.95
C PHE A 17 -16.01 3.94 -16.45
N LYS A 18 -16.66 2.81 -16.15
CA LYS A 18 -17.20 2.47 -14.81
C LYS A 18 -16.51 1.29 -14.12
N ASP A 19 -15.67 0.52 -14.81
CA ASP A 19 -15.07 -0.70 -14.25
C ASP A 19 -13.67 -0.46 -13.65
N SER A 20 -13.61 -0.25 -12.33
CA SER A 20 -12.33 -0.11 -11.63
C SER A 20 -11.50 -1.40 -11.60
N GLN A 21 -12.13 -2.58 -11.67
CA GLN A 21 -11.42 -3.85 -11.61
C GLN A 21 -10.61 -4.08 -12.88
N PHE A 22 -11.13 -3.67 -14.03
CA PHE A 22 -10.39 -3.71 -15.28
C PHE A 22 -9.14 -2.81 -15.27
N LEU A 23 -9.21 -1.62 -14.65
CA LEU A 23 -8.00 -0.78 -14.46
C LEU A 23 -6.97 -1.46 -13.55
N VAL A 24 -7.43 -2.13 -12.49
CA VAL A 24 -6.53 -2.92 -11.63
C VAL A 24 -5.89 -4.03 -12.45
N PHE A 25 -6.66 -4.76 -13.26
CA PHE A 25 -6.15 -5.79 -14.15
C PHE A 25 -5.08 -5.25 -15.12
N MET A 26 -5.31 -4.09 -15.76
CA MET A 26 -4.32 -3.42 -16.61
C MET A 26 -3.03 -3.09 -15.85
N ASN A 27 -3.13 -2.60 -14.61
CA ASN A 27 -1.97 -2.36 -13.78
C ASN A 27 -1.19 -3.66 -13.46
N ARG A 28 -1.90 -4.78 -13.25
CA ARG A 28 -1.27 -6.08 -12.96
C ARG A 28 -0.62 -6.69 -14.19
N ILE A 29 -1.25 -6.62 -15.37
CA ILE A 29 -0.68 -7.19 -16.61
C ILE A 29 0.54 -6.40 -17.07
N LEU A 30 0.52 -5.06 -16.97
CA LEU A 30 1.70 -4.26 -17.28
C LEU A 30 2.84 -4.55 -16.29
N ALA A 31 2.53 -4.63 -15.00
CA ALA A 31 3.52 -5.00 -14.00
C ALA A 31 4.11 -6.40 -14.23
N LEU A 32 3.29 -7.38 -14.62
CA LEU A 32 3.71 -8.74 -14.96
C LEU A 32 4.62 -8.75 -16.20
N THR A 33 4.24 -8.05 -17.26
CA THR A 33 5.01 -7.99 -18.51
C THR A 33 6.35 -7.28 -18.31
N VAL A 34 6.37 -6.11 -17.65
CA VAL A 34 7.60 -5.38 -17.36
C VAL A 34 8.55 -6.20 -16.48
N SER A 35 8.04 -6.80 -15.40
CA SER A 35 8.87 -7.64 -14.53
C SER A 35 9.33 -8.93 -15.21
N GLY A 36 8.50 -9.54 -16.06
CA GLY A 36 8.84 -10.70 -16.87
C GLY A 36 9.95 -10.40 -17.87
N LEU A 37 9.80 -9.32 -18.65
CA LEU A 37 10.82 -8.85 -19.59
C LEU A 37 12.14 -8.55 -18.88
N TRP A 38 12.09 -7.87 -17.73
CA TRP A 38 13.28 -7.60 -16.94
C TRP A 38 13.97 -8.88 -16.44
N CYS A 39 13.19 -9.88 -16.00
CA CYS A 39 13.73 -11.17 -15.56
C CYS A 39 14.35 -11.98 -16.72
N LEU A 40 13.86 -11.81 -17.95
CA LEU A 40 14.42 -12.43 -19.14
C LEU A 40 15.70 -11.72 -19.61
N MET A 41 15.72 -10.38 -19.57
CA MET A 41 16.86 -9.58 -20.06
C MET A 41 18.04 -9.53 -19.08
N PHE A 42 17.79 -9.56 -17.77
CA PHE A 42 18.83 -9.40 -16.75
C PHE A 42 18.93 -10.65 -15.87
N LYS A 43 20.15 -11.16 -15.66
CA LYS A 43 20.41 -12.27 -14.74
C LYS A 43 19.87 -11.95 -13.35
N GLN A 44 18.85 -12.70 -12.94
CA GLN A 44 18.26 -12.61 -11.61
C GLN A 44 18.92 -13.62 -10.66
N PRO A 45 18.91 -13.35 -9.34
CA PRO A 45 19.31 -14.34 -8.34
C PRO A 45 18.45 -15.62 -8.45
N ARG A 46 18.99 -16.74 -7.96
CA ARG A 46 18.30 -18.03 -7.98
C ARG A 46 16.93 -17.91 -7.30
N HIS A 47 15.87 -18.29 -8.03
CA HIS A 47 14.51 -18.31 -7.52
C HIS A 47 14.36 -19.46 -6.51
N GLY A 48 14.30 -19.12 -5.21
CA GLY A 48 14.23 -20.11 -4.13
C GLY A 48 12.83 -20.39 -3.59
N ALA A 49 11.82 -19.57 -3.92
CA ALA A 49 10.48 -19.70 -3.35
C ALA A 49 9.56 -20.55 -4.23
N PRO A 50 8.77 -21.48 -3.66
CA PRO A 50 7.72 -22.16 -4.40
C PRO A 50 6.68 -21.18 -4.96
N MET A 51 6.31 -21.35 -6.24
CA MET A 51 5.42 -20.42 -6.96
C MET A 51 4.06 -20.24 -6.28
N TYR A 52 3.47 -21.30 -5.72
CA TYR A 52 2.17 -21.18 -5.04
C TYR A 52 2.20 -20.22 -3.84
N LYS A 53 3.36 -19.91 -3.24
CA LYS A 53 3.42 -18.98 -2.10
C LYS A 53 3.09 -17.54 -2.46
N TYR A 54 3.26 -17.15 -3.73
CA TYR A 54 2.85 -15.83 -4.21
C TYR A 54 1.32 -15.69 -4.30
N SER A 55 0.59 -16.80 -4.39
CA SER A 55 -0.87 -16.78 -4.46
C SER A 55 -1.48 -16.22 -3.17
N PHE A 56 -0.93 -16.55 -1.99
CA PHE A 56 -1.41 -16.03 -0.71
C PHE A 56 -1.27 -14.50 -0.60
N ALA A 57 -0.13 -13.94 -1.04
CA ALA A 57 0.05 -12.48 -1.09
C ALA A 57 -0.93 -11.83 -2.08
N SER A 58 -1.19 -12.47 -3.21
CA SER A 58 -2.09 -11.95 -4.24
C SER A 58 -3.56 -11.97 -3.78
N LEU A 59 -4.00 -13.10 -3.24
CA LEU A 59 -5.36 -13.30 -2.73
C LEU A 59 -5.66 -12.36 -1.57
N SER A 60 -4.75 -12.25 -0.60
CA SER A 60 -4.90 -11.28 0.50
C SER A 60 -4.90 -9.83 0.03
N ASN A 61 -4.11 -9.47 -0.99
CA ASN A 61 -4.13 -8.12 -1.56
C ASN A 61 -5.47 -7.80 -2.24
N ILE A 62 -6.06 -8.77 -2.96
CA ILE A 62 -7.38 -8.63 -3.59
C ILE A 62 -8.46 -8.47 -2.52
N MET A 63 -8.49 -9.36 -1.52
CA MET A 63 -9.45 -9.28 -0.41
C MET A 63 -9.31 -7.96 0.36
N SER A 64 -8.09 -7.51 0.63
CA SER A 64 -7.82 -6.22 1.26
C SER A 64 -8.39 -5.07 0.42
N SER A 65 -8.15 -5.07 -0.89
CA SER A 65 -8.66 -4.04 -1.80
C SER A 65 -10.18 -4.02 -1.82
N TRP A 66 -10.83 -5.19 -1.89
CA TRP A 66 -12.28 -5.29 -1.83
C TRP A 66 -12.85 -4.74 -0.52
N CYS A 67 -12.32 -5.18 0.63
CA CYS A 67 -12.71 -4.64 1.93
C CYS A 67 -12.49 -3.13 2.04
N GLN A 68 -11.40 -2.60 1.46
CA GLN A 68 -11.12 -1.17 1.47
C GLN A 68 -12.19 -0.36 0.72
N TYR A 69 -12.60 -0.82 -0.46
CA TYR A 69 -13.61 -0.14 -1.26
C TYR A 69 -15.02 -0.31 -0.66
N GLU A 70 -15.36 -1.50 -0.17
CA GLU A 70 -16.65 -1.73 0.47
C GLU A 70 -16.78 -0.95 1.78
N ALA A 71 -15.71 -0.82 2.57
CA ALA A 71 -15.74 -0.04 3.80
C ALA A 71 -16.18 1.41 3.54
N LEU A 72 -15.76 2.03 2.43
CA LEU A 72 -16.12 3.41 2.08
C LEU A 72 -17.63 3.66 1.94
N LYS A 73 -18.44 2.60 1.72
CA LYS A 73 -19.90 2.72 1.71
C LYS A 73 -20.50 2.89 3.10
N TYR A 74 -19.78 2.44 4.14
CA TYR A 74 -20.26 2.35 5.53
C TYR A 74 -19.45 3.19 6.53
N ILE A 75 -18.29 3.72 6.12
CA ILE A 75 -17.44 4.58 6.94
C ILE A 75 -17.09 5.86 6.20
N SER A 76 -16.88 6.94 6.95
CA SER A 76 -16.39 8.19 6.38
C SER A 76 -14.95 8.06 5.89
N PHE A 77 -14.59 8.80 4.84
CA PHE A 77 -13.21 8.86 4.35
C PHE A 77 -12.19 9.25 5.44
N PRO A 78 -12.46 10.26 6.31
CA PRO A 78 -11.59 10.55 7.46
C PRO A 78 -11.39 9.35 8.40
N THR A 79 -12.44 8.61 8.73
CA THR A 79 -12.35 7.39 9.56
C THR A 79 -11.43 6.36 8.92
N GLN A 80 -11.50 6.19 7.59
CA GLN A 80 -10.63 5.26 6.88
C GLN A 80 -9.16 5.70 6.89
N VAL A 81 -8.91 6.99 6.70
CA VAL A 81 -7.56 7.58 6.74
C VAL A 81 -6.95 7.42 8.14
N LEU A 82 -7.75 7.62 9.19
CA LEU A 82 -7.36 7.40 10.58
C LEU A 82 -6.99 5.93 10.84
N ALA A 83 -7.84 5.00 10.41
CA ALA A 83 -7.59 3.56 10.59
C ALA A 83 -6.33 3.09 9.85
N LYS A 84 -6.06 3.65 8.66
CA LYS A 84 -4.81 3.42 7.93
C LYS A 84 -3.59 3.91 8.69
N ALA A 85 -3.67 5.04 9.40
CA ALA A 85 -2.56 5.53 10.21
C ALA A 85 -2.22 4.60 11.37
N SER A 86 -3.24 4.02 12.01
CA SER A 86 -3.10 3.09 13.13
C SER A 86 -2.64 1.68 12.73
N LYS A 87 -2.58 1.36 11.43
CA LYS A 87 -2.27 0.00 10.94
C LYS A 87 -0.84 -0.47 11.26
N VAL A 88 0.05 0.44 11.68
CA VAL A 88 1.44 0.10 12.06
C VAL A 88 1.47 -1.01 13.13
N ILE A 89 0.59 -0.92 14.13
CA ILE A 89 0.53 -1.87 15.25
C ILE A 89 0.07 -3.26 14.76
N PRO A 90 -1.07 -3.40 14.05
CA PRO A 90 -1.47 -4.65 13.39
C PRO A 90 -0.39 -5.28 12.51
N VAL A 91 0.36 -4.47 11.74
CA VAL A 91 1.45 -4.97 10.90
C VAL A 91 2.57 -5.59 11.72
N MET A 92 2.96 -4.96 12.84
CA MET A 92 3.97 -5.53 13.74
C MET A 92 3.48 -6.84 14.37
N LEU A 93 2.23 -6.88 14.85
CA LEU A 93 1.64 -8.11 15.40
C LEU A 93 1.61 -9.23 14.36
N MET A 94 1.17 -8.93 13.14
CA MET A 94 1.12 -9.90 12.05
C MET A 94 2.51 -10.41 11.66
N GLY A 95 3.55 -9.57 11.77
CA GLY A 95 4.93 -9.99 11.55
C GLY A 95 5.44 -10.99 12.59
N LYS A 96 4.95 -10.91 13.83
CA LYS A 96 5.23 -11.92 14.86
C LYS A 96 4.55 -13.25 14.55
N ILE A 97 3.31 -13.21 14.04
CA ILE A 97 2.54 -14.42 13.70
C ILE A 97 3.09 -15.10 12.44
N VAL A 98 3.29 -14.34 11.35
CA VAL A 98 3.64 -14.89 10.03
C VAL A 98 5.14 -15.18 9.89
N SER A 99 5.99 -14.29 10.38
CA SER A 99 7.44 -14.35 10.15
C SER A 99 8.25 -14.73 11.39
N HIS A 100 7.59 -14.98 12.53
CA HIS A 100 8.21 -15.14 13.85
C HIS A 100 9.22 -14.03 14.20
N LYS A 101 8.94 -12.79 13.77
CA LYS A 101 9.79 -11.64 14.10
C LYS A 101 9.56 -11.20 15.54
N SER A 102 10.66 -10.94 16.24
CA SER A 102 10.65 -10.28 17.54
C SER A 102 10.98 -8.80 17.35
N TYR A 103 10.14 -7.95 17.94
CA TYR A 103 10.34 -6.50 17.96
C TYR A 103 10.67 -6.08 19.39
N GLU A 104 11.59 -5.15 19.54
CA GLU A 104 11.97 -4.65 20.86
C GLU A 104 10.89 -3.69 21.41
N TYR A 105 10.81 -3.54 22.73
CA TYR A 105 9.79 -2.71 23.39
C TYR A 105 9.77 -1.26 22.87
N TRP A 106 10.94 -0.68 22.58
CA TRP A 106 11.07 0.67 22.02
C TRP A 106 10.53 0.78 20.59
N GLU A 107 10.53 -0.30 19.80
CA GLU A 107 9.90 -0.29 18.47
C GLU A 107 8.38 -0.21 18.57
N TYR A 108 7.78 -0.90 19.54
CA TYR A 108 6.34 -0.77 19.81
C TYR A 108 5.99 0.62 20.34
N PHE A 109 6.78 1.14 21.28
CA PHE A 109 6.55 2.48 21.83
C PHE A 109 6.58 3.57 20.73
N THR A 110 7.61 3.54 19.86
CA THR A 110 7.70 4.49 18.75
C THR A 110 6.60 4.28 17.71
N ALA A 111 6.17 3.05 17.45
CA ALA A 111 5.03 2.77 16.58
C ALA A 111 3.70 3.32 17.12
N VAL A 112 3.47 3.22 18.43
CA VAL A 112 2.29 3.81 19.10
C VAL A 112 2.35 5.32 19.00
N LEU A 113 3.49 5.95 19.30
CA LEU A 113 3.64 7.40 19.18
C LEU A 113 3.40 7.90 17.74
N ILE A 114 3.94 7.21 16.73
CA ILE A 114 3.69 7.55 15.31
C ILE A 114 2.19 7.44 15.00
N SER A 115 1.56 6.34 15.43
CA SER A 115 0.14 6.10 15.17
C SER A 115 -0.74 7.17 15.82
N LEU A 116 -0.46 7.55 17.07
CA LEU A 116 -1.16 8.60 17.80
C LEU A 116 -0.92 9.98 17.19
N GLY A 117 0.34 10.33 16.90
CA GLY A 117 0.69 11.63 16.33
C GLY A 117 0.06 11.85 14.96
N VAL A 118 0.09 10.84 14.08
CA VAL A 118 -0.56 10.91 12.78
C VAL A 118 -2.08 10.94 12.93
N SER A 119 -2.66 10.14 13.82
CA SER A 119 -4.10 10.16 14.09
C SER A 119 -4.60 11.53 14.54
N MET A 120 -3.88 12.13 15.49
CA MET A 120 -4.14 13.47 16.01
C MET A 120 -4.00 14.52 14.90
N PHE A 121 -2.95 14.45 14.09
CA PHE A 121 -2.78 15.35 12.95
C PHE A 121 -3.95 15.24 11.95
N LEU A 122 -4.35 14.03 11.57
CA LEU A 122 -5.38 13.79 10.56
C LEU A 122 -6.77 14.24 11.01
N LEU A 123 -7.15 13.93 12.25
CA LEU A 123 -8.45 14.30 12.82
C LEU A 123 -8.64 15.82 12.89
N TRP A 124 -7.56 16.56 13.17
CA TRP A 124 -7.59 18.00 13.39
C TRP A 124 -7.19 18.85 12.18
N SER A 125 -6.83 18.21 11.06
CA SER A 125 -6.47 18.88 9.80
C SER A 125 -7.46 18.60 8.66
N THR A 126 -8.43 17.70 8.86
CA THR A 126 -9.43 17.39 7.83
C THR A 126 -10.63 18.34 7.94
N PRO A 127 -10.95 19.15 6.90
CA PRO A 127 -12.06 20.09 6.96
C PRO A 127 -13.41 19.38 7.07
N SER A 128 -14.29 19.90 7.94
CA SER A 128 -15.63 19.38 8.30
C SER A 128 -16.66 19.38 7.16
N LYS A 129 -16.26 19.67 5.91
CA LYS A 129 -17.17 19.92 4.78
C LYS A 129 -17.58 18.66 4.00
N GLN A 130 -17.10 17.47 4.36
CA GLN A 130 -17.55 16.22 3.74
C GLN A 130 -18.82 15.73 4.44
N PRO A 131 -19.89 15.37 3.72
CA PRO A 131 -21.08 14.78 4.32
C PRO A 131 -20.65 13.53 5.09
N SER A 132 -20.81 13.56 6.41
CA SER A 132 -20.40 12.49 7.31
C SER A 132 -21.36 11.32 7.13
N THR A 133 -20.99 10.33 6.31
CA THR A 133 -21.59 9.00 6.40
C THR A 133 -21.41 8.49 7.83
N VAL A 134 -22.52 8.12 8.48
CA VAL A 134 -22.49 7.57 9.84
C VAL A 134 -21.66 6.28 9.81
N THR A 135 -20.62 6.22 10.64
CA THR A 135 -19.76 5.04 10.74
C THR A 135 -20.59 3.91 11.33
N THR A 136 -20.93 2.92 10.49
CA THR A 136 -21.75 1.78 10.90
C THR A 136 -20.87 0.67 11.46
N PHE A 137 -21.38 -0.14 12.40
CA PHE A 137 -20.66 -1.30 12.95
C PHE A 137 -20.14 -2.25 11.86
N SER A 138 -20.96 -2.52 10.83
CA SER A 138 -20.55 -3.30 9.65
C SER A 138 -19.33 -2.71 8.95
N GLY A 139 -19.28 -1.39 8.78
CA GLY A 139 -18.15 -0.68 8.21
C GLY A 139 -16.86 -0.83 9.02
N VAL A 140 -16.97 -0.81 10.36
CA VAL A 140 -15.82 -1.05 11.26
C VAL A 140 -15.31 -2.49 11.10
N VAL A 141 -16.19 -3.49 11.04
CA VAL A 141 -15.80 -4.90 10.84
C VAL A 141 -15.08 -5.09 9.51
N ILE A 142 -15.60 -4.52 8.41
CA ILE A 142 -14.98 -4.59 7.09
C ILE A 142 -13.61 -3.88 7.10
N LEU A 143 -13.49 -2.74 7.80
CA LEU A 143 -12.24 -2.00 7.94
C LEU A 143 -11.17 -2.78 8.71
N ILE A 144 -11.56 -3.51 9.76
CA ILE A 144 -10.66 -4.43 10.47
C ILE A 144 -10.20 -5.54 9.52
N GLY A 145 -11.11 -6.13 8.73
CA GLY A 145 -10.76 -7.11 7.69
C GLY A 145 -9.72 -6.56 6.70
N TYR A 146 -9.93 -5.34 6.19
CA TYR A 146 -8.95 -4.66 5.34
C TYR A 146 -7.56 -4.57 6.02
N ILE A 147 -7.49 -4.12 7.27
CA ILE A 147 -6.23 -3.98 8.01
C ILE A 147 -5.54 -5.33 8.18
N VAL A 148 -6.30 -6.39 8.52
CA VAL A 148 -5.76 -7.74 8.70
C VAL A 148 -5.17 -8.27 7.39
N PHE A 149 -5.91 -8.18 6.29
CA PHE A 149 -5.44 -8.65 4.98
C PHE A 149 -4.26 -7.83 4.43
N ASP A 150 -4.27 -6.50 4.61
CA ASP A 150 -3.16 -5.62 4.21
C ASP A 150 -1.89 -5.91 5.04
N SER A 151 -2.08 -6.13 6.35
CA SER A 151 -0.99 -6.51 7.26
C SER A 151 -0.42 -7.88 6.93
N PHE A 152 -1.27 -8.84 6.56
CA PHE A 152 -0.85 -10.15 6.10
C PHE A 152 -0.04 -10.04 4.81
N THR A 153 -0.56 -9.30 3.81
CA THR A 153 0.06 -9.15 2.49
C THR A 153 1.52 -8.70 2.62
N SER A 154 1.74 -7.59 3.33
CA SER A 154 3.07 -7.00 3.49
C SER A 154 4.03 -7.91 4.30
N ASN A 155 3.55 -8.56 5.37
CA ASN A 155 4.37 -9.49 6.15
C ASN A 155 4.66 -10.80 5.42
N TRP A 156 3.74 -11.29 4.59
CA TRP A 156 3.95 -12.47 3.77
C TRP A 156 5.00 -12.18 2.68
N GLN A 157 4.92 -11.01 2.03
CA GLN A 157 5.94 -10.55 1.08
C GLN A 157 7.32 -10.40 1.74
N ASP A 158 7.38 -9.81 2.94
CA ASP A 158 8.61 -9.73 3.75
C ASP A 158 9.18 -11.14 4.06
N ASN A 159 8.32 -12.10 4.44
CA ASN A 159 8.73 -13.48 4.67
C ASN A 159 9.26 -14.16 3.40
N LEU A 160 8.63 -13.91 2.25
CA LEU A 160 9.05 -14.43 0.96
C LEU A 160 10.45 -13.91 0.57
N PHE A 161 10.82 -12.69 0.92
CA PHE A 161 12.18 -12.19 0.68
C PHE A 161 13.28 -12.96 1.41
N LYS A 162 12.96 -13.79 2.43
CA LYS A 162 13.93 -14.72 3.04
C LYS A 162 14.49 -15.76 2.05
N TYR A 163 13.78 -16.03 0.94
CA TYR A 163 14.27 -16.88 -0.16
C TYR A 163 15.32 -16.18 -1.06
N LYS A 164 15.86 -15.02 -0.66
CA LYS A 164 16.92 -14.26 -1.37
C LYS A 164 16.57 -13.90 -2.83
N MET A 165 15.27 -13.70 -3.11
CA MET A 165 14.77 -13.25 -4.41
C MET A 165 14.89 -11.74 -4.59
N SER A 166 14.89 -11.27 -5.84
CA SER A 166 14.85 -9.84 -6.15
C SER A 166 13.43 -9.26 -6.04
N SER A 167 13.31 -7.94 -5.86
CA SER A 167 12.02 -7.23 -5.87
C SER A 167 11.27 -7.38 -7.20
N VAL A 168 11.98 -7.55 -8.31
CA VAL A 168 11.40 -7.78 -9.64
C VAL A 168 10.79 -9.19 -9.72
N GLN A 169 11.45 -10.20 -9.15
CA GLN A 169 10.91 -11.56 -9.08
C GLN A 169 9.65 -11.63 -8.20
N MET A 170 9.63 -10.89 -7.09
CA MET A 170 8.43 -10.74 -6.26
C MET A 170 7.29 -10.11 -7.05
N MET A 171 7.58 -9.03 -7.78
CA MET A 171 6.60 -8.34 -8.61
C MET A 171 6.03 -9.26 -9.70
N PHE A 172 6.86 -10.06 -10.34
CA PHE A 172 6.41 -11.05 -11.33
C PHE A 172 5.48 -12.09 -10.69
N GLY A 173 5.92 -12.74 -9.60
CA GLY A 173 5.15 -13.80 -8.94
C GLY A 173 3.80 -13.31 -8.41
N VAL A 174 3.77 -12.17 -7.72
CA VAL A 174 2.53 -11.60 -7.18
C VAL A 174 1.61 -11.15 -8.31
N ASN A 175 2.11 -10.47 -9.34
CA ASN A 175 1.25 -10.02 -10.43
C ASN A 175 0.75 -11.16 -11.32
N LEU A 176 1.46 -12.30 -11.41
CA LEU A 176 0.99 -13.48 -12.13
C LEU A 176 -0.29 -14.03 -11.50
N PHE A 177 -0.26 -14.34 -10.20
CA PHE A 177 -1.45 -14.82 -9.48
C PHE A 177 -2.52 -13.73 -9.37
N SER A 178 -2.13 -12.46 -9.19
CA SER A 178 -3.11 -11.36 -9.18
C SER A 178 -3.85 -11.25 -10.51
N CYS A 179 -3.17 -11.42 -11.65
CA CYS A 179 -3.82 -11.45 -12.96
C CYS A 179 -4.80 -12.62 -13.06
N LEU A 180 -4.38 -13.84 -12.69
CA LEU A 180 -5.24 -15.03 -12.74
C LEU A 180 -6.54 -14.84 -11.93
N PHE A 181 -6.43 -14.35 -10.70
CA PHE A 181 -7.60 -14.10 -9.85
C PHE A 181 -8.47 -12.94 -10.37
N THR A 182 -7.86 -11.87 -10.89
CA THR A 182 -8.64 -10.71 -11.38
C THR A 182 -9.34 -11.03 -12.70
N VAL A 183 -8.72 -11.81 -13.59
CA VAL A 183 -9.37 -12.28 -14.84
C VAL A 183 -10.56 -13.16 -14.52
N GLY A 184 -10.43 -14.11 -13.59
CA GLY A 184 -11.56 -14.94 -13.15
C GLY A 184 -12.74 -14.08 -12.68
N SER A 185 -12.47 -13.12 -11.79
CA SER A 185 -13.49 -12.22 -11.27
C SER A 185 -14.13 -11.31 -12.33
N LEU A 186 -13.36 -10.84 -13.32
CA LEU A 186 -13.86 -10.02 -14.43
C LEU A 186 -14.72 -10.81 -15.42
N LEU A 187 -14.36 -12.08 -15.66
CA LEU A 187 -15.14 -12.97 -16.53
C LEU A 187 -16.48 -13.34 -15.88
N GLU A 188 -16.50 -13.61 -14.57
CA GLU A 188 -17.74 -13.89 -13.83
C GLU A 188 -18.74 -12.72 -13.87
N GLN A 189 -18.24 -11.48 -13.90
CA GLN A 189 -19.07 -10.27 -13.97
C GLN A 189 -19.49 -9.90 -15.40
N GLY A 190 -18.95 -10.57 -16.42
CA GLY A 190 -19.19 -10.24 -17.84
C GLY A 190 -18.56 -8.93 -18.32
N ALA A 191 -17.96 -8.13 -17.42
CA ALA A 191 -17.44 -6.79 -17.72
C ALA A 191 -16.12 -6.77 -18.51
N PHE A 192 -15.45 -7.92 -18.65
CA PHE A 192 -14.15 -8.01 -19.32
C PHE A 192 -14.23 -7.59 -20.78
N PHE A 193 -15.14 -8.18 -21.56
CA PHE A 193 -15.26 -7.93 -22.99
C PHE A 193 -15.74 -6.50 -23.27
N ASP A 194 -16.69 -6.01 -22.47
CA ASP A 194 -17.19 -4.64 -22.57
C ASP A 194 -16.07 -3.61 -22.31
N SER A 195 -15.22 -3.87 -21.33
CA SER A 195 -14.10 -2.98 -21.01
C SER A 195 -13.00 -2.98 -22.08
N VAL A 196 -12.73 -4.13 -22.71
CA VAL A 196 -11.82 -4.22 -23.85
C VAL A 196 -12.40 -3.48 -25.06
N ALA A 197 -13.68 -3.69 -25.36
CA ALA A 197 -14.36 -3.00 -26.45
C ALA A 197 -14.31 -1.47 -26.25
N PHE A 198 -14.56 -0.99 -25.03
CA PHE A 198 -14.44 0.42 -24.65
C PHE A 198 -13.02 0.96 -24.89
N MET A 199 -11.98 0.21 -24.49
CA MET A 199 -10.59 0.61 -24.71
C MET A 199 -10.24 0.71 -26.19
N THR A 200 -10.72 -0.22 -27.02
CA THR A 200 -10.47 -0.19 -28.46
C THR A 200 -11.21 0.95 -29.17
N ARG A 201 -12.39 1.33 -28.66
CA ARG A 201 -13.18 2.46 -29.18
C ARG A 201 -12.57 3.82 -28.82
N HIS A 202 -11.94 3.93 -27.65
CA HIS A 202 -11.39 5.18 -27.14
C HIS A 202 -9.89 5.07 -26.88
N SER A 203 -9.07 5.41 -27.89
CA SER A 203 -7.60 5.38 -27.80
C SER A 203 -7.02 6.31 -26.72
N GLU A 204 -7.69 7.43 -26.42
CA GLU A 204 -7.32 8.31 -25.31
C GLU A 204 -7.44 7.60 -23.95
N PHE A 205 -8.49 6.79 -23.75
CA PHE A 205 -8.65 5.98 -22.55
C PHE A 205 -7.53 4.94 -22.44
N ALA A 206 -7.14 4.30 -23.55
CA ALA A 206 -6.04 3.36 -23.58
C ALA A 206 -4.72 4.03 -23.13
N PHE A 207 -4.43 5.24 -23.63
CA PHE A 207 -3.25 6.00 -23.20
C PHE A 207 -3.28 6.31 -21.70
N HIS A 208 -4.41 6.78 -21.16
CA HIS A 208 -4.56 7.03 -19.73
C HIS A 208 -4.41 5.75 -18.89
N ALA A 209 -4.96 4.63 -19.35
CA ALA A 209 -4.84 3.34 -18.68
C ALA A 209 -3.38 2.87 -18.65
N VAL A 210 -2.66 2.94 -19.77
CA VAL A 210 -1.24 2.57 -19.85
C VAL A 210 -0.38 3.48 -18.97
N LEU A 211 -0.59 4.80 -19.01
CA LEU A 211 0.15 5.74 -18.17
C LEU A 211 -0.06 5.45 -16.68
N LEU A 212 -1.31 5.20 -16.28
CA LEU A 212 -1.66 4.78 -14.92
C LEU A 212 -0.95 3.48 -14.54
N SER A 213 -0.94 2.50 -15.45
CA SER A 213 -0.29 1.21 -15.25
C SER A 213 1.23 1.31 -15.13
N VAL A 214 1.89 2.15 -15.93
CA VAL A 214 3.33 2.43 -15.81
C VAL A 214 3.65 3.05 -14.45
N CYS A 215 2.91 4.10 -14.06
CA CYS A 215 3.08 4.72 -12.75
C CYS A 215 2.85 3.72 -11.60
N SER A 216 1.83 2.86 -11.73
CA SER A 216 1.53 1.80 -10.76
C SER A 216 2.66 0.77 -10.67
N ALA A 217 3.21 0.33 -11.82
CA ALA A 217 4.31 -0.63 -11.87
C ALA A 217 5.58 -0.06 -11.20
N CYS A 218 5.92 1.20 -11.47
CA CYS A 218 7.01 1.89 -10.77
C CYS A 218 6.76 1.95 -9.25
N GLY A 219 5.54 2.31 -8.83
CA GLY A 219 5.17 2.34 -7.42
C GLY A 219 5.30 0.97 -6.73
N GLN A 220 4.87 -0.10 -7.40
CA GLN A 220 5.01 -1.48 -6.91
C GLN A 220 6.48 -1.87 -6.72
N LEU A 221 7.37 -1.51 -7.65
CA LEU A 221 8.80 -1.75 -7.49
C LEU A 221 9.34 -1.10 -6.21
N PHE A 222 8.98 0.16 -5.95
CA PHE A 222 9.38 0.84 -4.71
C PHE A 222 8.82 0.17 -3.46
N ILE A 223 7.57 -0.32 -3.51
CA ILE A 223 6.95 -1.07 -2.41
C ILE A 223 7.77 -2.34 -2.12
N PHE A 224 8.00 -3.17 -3.13
CA PHE A 224 8.75 -4.42 -2.97
C PHE A 224 10.20 -4.19 -2.56
N TYR A 225 10.85 -3.16 -3.10
CA TYR A 225 12.20 -2.78 -2.71
C TYR A 225 12.27 -2.33 -1.25
N THR A 226 11.32 -1.51 -0.80
CA THR A 226 11.24 -1.05 0.59
C THR A 226 11.02 -2.21 1.56
N ILE A 227 10.10 -3.13 1.24
CA ILE A 227 9.86 -4.32 2.04
C ILE A 227 11.10 -5.21 2.08
N SER A 228 11.77 -5.42 0.94
CA SER A 228 13.00 -6.22 0.87
C SER A 228 14.14 -5.65 1.73
N GLN A 229 14.31 -4.32 1.73
CA GLN A 229 15.42 -3.66 2.45
C GLN A 229 15.13 -3.41 3.93
N PHE A 230 13.90 -3.03 4.26
CA PHE A 230 13.55 -2.54 5.60
C PHE A 230 12.48 -3.37 6.33
N GLY A 231 11.82 -4.30 5.64
CA GLY A 231 10.74 -5.12 6.17
C GLY A 231 9.37 -4.42 6.20
N ALA A 232 8.33 -5.20 6.50
CA ALA A 232 6.93 -4.79 6.45
C ALA A 232 6.56 -3.68 7.45
N ALA A 233 7.14 -3.73 8.66
CA ALA A 233 6.87 -2.75 9.71
C ALA A 233 7.38 -1.35 9.35
N VAL A 234 8.61 -1.25 8.83
CA VAL A 234 9.18 0.03 8.38
C VAL A 234 8.48 0.51 7.12
N PHE A 235 8.16 -0.39 6.18
CA PHE A 235 7.35 -0.06 5.00
C PHE A 235 6.02 0.60 5.38
N THR A 236 5.32 0.03 6.36
CA THR A 236 4.04 0.58 6.84
C THR A 236 4.19 1.98 7.43
N ILE A 237 5.26 2.23 8.18
CA ILE A 237 5.56 3.56 8.72
C ILE A 237 5.84 4.55 7.61
N ILE A 238 6.66 4.19 6.62
CA ILE A 238 6.95 5.04 5.45
C ILE A 238 5.65 5.40 4.73
N MET A 239 4.74 4.44 4.52
CA MET A 239 3.44 4.71 3.92
C MET A 239 2.59 5.69 4.73
N THR A 240 2.50 5.48 6.05
CA THR A 240 1.73 6.35 6.95
C THR A 240 2.30 7.77 6.97
N LEU A 241 3.62 7.92 7.02
CA LEU A 241 4.29 9.22 6.95
C LEU A 241 4.06 9.91 5.61
N ARG A 242 4.19 9.18 4.50
CA ARG A 242 3.91 9.71 3.15
C ARG A 242 2.50 10.29 3.08
N GLN A 243 1.51 9.58 3.63
CA GLN A 243 0.13 10.04 3.68
C GLN A 243 -0.02 11.29 4.55
N ALA A 244 0.61 11.32 5.73
CA ALA A 244 0.59 12.49 6.61
C ALA A 244 1.23 13.72 5.95
N ILE A 245 2.40 13.57 5.32
CA ILE A 245 3.09 14.64 4.60
C ILE A 245 2.25 15.16 3.43
N ALA A 246 1.62 14.26 2.66
CA ALA A 246 0.74 14.67 1.56
C ALA A 246 -0.44 15.52 2.05
N ILE A 247 -1.03 15.17 3.19
CA ILE A 247 -2.13 15.93 3.79
C ILE A 247 -1.63 17.26 4.35
N LEU A 248 -0.46 17.29 5.00
CA LEU A 248 0.16 18.52 5.49
C LEU A 248 0.48 19.49 4.35
N LEU A 249 1.05 19.00 3.25
CA LEU A 249 1.29 19.79 2.05
C LEU A 249 -0.01 20.30 1.43
N SER A 250 -1.05 19.48 1.39
CA SER A 250 -2.38 19.90 0.95
C SER A 250 -2.92 21.05 1.81
N CYS A 251 -2.85 20.94 3.14
CA CYS A 251 -3.27 22.02 4.04
C CYS A 251 -2.47 23.31 3.78
N PHE A 252 -1.16 23.22 3.58
CA PHE A 252 -0.29 24.37 3.31
C PHE A 252 -0.61 25.03 1.96
N LEU A 253 -0.74 24.25 0.89
CA LEU A 253 -0.99 24.75 -0.47
C LEU A 253 -2.40 25.32 -0.64
N TYR A 254 -3.41 24.70 -0.02
CA TYR A 254 -4.81 25.15 -0.10
C TYR A 254 -5.20 26.10 1.04
N GLY A 255 -4.24 26.60 1.84
CA GLY A 255 -4.48 27.59 2.89
C GLY A 255 -5.44 27.14 3.99
N HIS A 256 -5.54 25.83 4.25
CA HIS A 256 -6.39 25.32 5.34
C HIS A 256 -5.66 25.51 6.68
N ALA A 257 -6.33 26.10 7.67
CA ALA A 257 -5.76 26.32 8.98
C ALA A 257 -5.44 24.98 9.67
N VAL A 258 -4.15 24.67 9.85
CA VAL A 258 -3.70 23.59 10.71
C VAL A 258 -3.91 24.03 12.15
N THR A 259 -4.78 23.35 12.87
CA THR A 259 -5.03 23.68 14.29
C THR A 259 -3.79 23.42 15.13
N ILE A 260 -3.69 24.09 16.30
CA ILE A 260 -2.59 23.90 17.26
C ILE A 260 -2.41 22.41 17.62
N ILE A 261 -3.54 21.69 17.75
CA ILE A 261 -3.59 20.25 18.03
C ILE A 261 -3.00 19.46 16.85
N GLY A 262 -3.33 19.81 15.60
CA GLY A 262 -2.70 19.23 14.42
C GLY A 262 -1.18 19.44 14.40
N GLY A 263 -0.72 20.65 14.72
CA GLY A 263 0.71 20.99 14.83
C GLY A 263 1.45 20.19 15.92
N PHE A 264 0.84 20.00 17.08
CA PHE A 264 1.40 19.14 18.12
C PHE A 264 1.48 17.68 17.65
N GLY A 265 0.47 17.18 16.94
CA GLY A 265 0.48 15.84 16.34
C GLY A 265 1.69 15.62 15.41
N VAL A 266 2.00 16.61 14.57
CA VAL A 266 3.21 16.61 13.74
C VAL A 266 4.48 16.54 14.59
N GLY A 267 4.56 17.37 15.64
CA GLY A 267 5.69 17.34 16.59
C GLY A 267 5.92 15.96 17.22
N VAL A 268 4.84 15.29 17.64
CA VAL A 268 4.90 13.92 18.18
C VAL A 268 5.44 12.92 17.16
N VAL A 269 5.02 13.02 15.89
CA VAL A 269 5.51 12.13 14.82
C VAL A 269 7.02 12.33 14.60
N PHE A 270 7.49 13.58 14.50
CA PHE A 270 8.92 13.86 14.34
C PHE A 270 9.74 13.36 15.53
N LEU A 271 9.25 13.59 16.76
CA LEU A 271 9.89 13.08 17.97
C LEU A 271 9.98 11.54 17.95
N ALA A 272 8.89 10.86 17.61
CA ALA A 272 8.84 9.40 17.56
C ALA A 272 9.81 8.81 16.51
N LEU A 273 9.93 9.45 15.35
CA LEU A 273 10.90 9.05 14.33
C LEU A 273 12.34 9.29 14.80
N PHE A 274 12.62 10.45 15.39
CA PHE A 274 13.94 10.75 15.93
C PHE A 274 14.35 9.74 17.01
N LEU A 275 13.45 9.45 17.96
CA LEU A 275 13.65 8.43 18.98
C LEU A 275 13.91 7.05 18.37
N ARG A 276 13.17 6.67 17.32
CA ARG A 276 13.37 5.39 16.64
C ARG A 276 14.73 5.30 15.97
N VAL A 277 15.15 6.33 15.24
CA VAL A 277 16.46 6.37 14.58
C VAL A 277 17.58 6.35 15.61
N TYR A 278 17.45 7.15 16.67
CA TYR A 278 18.43 7.21 17.76
C TYR A 278 18.56 5.86 18.48
N ALA A 279 17.45 5.25 18.90
CA ALA A 279 17.44 3.95 19.57
C ALA A 279 18.05 2.85 18.67
N ARG A 280 17.69 2.83 17.38
CA ARG A 280 18.27 1.88 16.41
C ARG A 280 19.78 2.07 16.24
N SER A 281 20.25 3.32 16.23
CA SER A 281 21.68 3.64 16.16
C SER A 281 22.42 3.18 17.41
N ARG A 282 21.91 3.50 18.60
CA ARG A 282 22.48 3.08 19.90
C ARG A 282 22.57 1.56 20.03
N MET A 283 21.51 0.83 19.67
CA MET A 283 21.50 -0.63 19.72
C MET A 283 22.50 -1.26 18.73
N LYS A 284 22.63 -0.68 17.52
CA LYS A 284 23.63 -1.13 16.54
C LYS A 284 25.06 -0.88 17.04
N SER A 285 25.32 0.24 17.71
CA SER A 285 26.62 0.53 18.32
C SER A 285 26.91 -0.40 19.50
N GLY A 286 25.95 -0.59 20.43
CA GLY A 286 26.11 -1.50 21.57
C GLY A 286 26.38 -2.95 21.13
N ARG A 287 25.70 -3.43 20.08
CA ARG A 287 25.91 -4.77 19.53
C ARG A 287 27.25 -4.93 18.79
N ARG A 288 27.81 -3.85 18.22
CA ARG A 288 29.17 -3.83 17.66
C ARG A 288 30.24 -3.85 18.74
N LEU A 289 30.02 -3.17 19.86
CA LEU A 289 30.91 -3.22 21.03
C LEU A 289 30.87 -4.56 21.76
N ALA A 290 29.73 -5.25 21.75
CA ALA A 290 29.55 -6.56 22.39
C ALA A 290 29.97 -7.77 21.53
N ALA A 291 30.34 -7.57 20.25
CA ALA A 291 30.91 -8.62 19.44
C ALA A 291 32.39 -8.79 19.84
N PRO A 292 32.82 -9.95 20.40
CA PRO A 292 34.21 -10.13 20.79
C PRO A 292 35.12 -10.01 19.56
N LEU A 293 36.22 -9.29 19.72
CA LEU A 293 37.36 -9.25 18.80
C LEU A 293 37.96 -10.66 18.65
N GLY A 294 37.44 -11.46 17.71
CA GLY A 294 38.05 -12.73 17.30
C GLY A 294 37.33 -13.24 16.05
N GLN A 295 37.98 -13.57 14.92
CA GLN A 295 39.39 -13.85 14.64
C GLN A 295 39.85 -13.00 13.45
N LYS A 296 40.90 -12.22 13.65
CA LYS A 296 41.93 -12.01 12.63
C LYS A 296 43.16 -12.78 13.11
N VAL A 297 43.30 -14.02 12.66
CA VAL A 297 44.57 -14.73 12.54
C VAL A 297 44.55 -15.39 11.17
#